data_AF-A0A2J0LIB8-F1
#
_entry.id   AF-A0A2J0LIB8-F1
#
_cell.length_a   1.000
_cell.length_b   1.000
_cell.length_c   1.000
_cell.angle_alpha   90.00
_cell.angle_beta   90.00
_cell.angle_gamma   90.00
#
_symmetry.space_group_name_H-M   'P 1'
#
loop_
_entity.id
_entity.type
_entity.pdbx_description
1 polymer ?
#
loop_
_entity_poly.entity_id
_entity_poly.type
_entity_poly.pdbx_seq_one_letter_code
_entity_poly.pdbx_strand_id
1 'polypeptide(L)'
;KLEGEILDKFGGIVPVGNCHLIKDNIALVGDAACQIKPLSHGGIFYGMRGAEILADCIAKNRLCDYEKIWNRKYGTEIRIAAYIKNLYENLREDDLSSIFNILRSSVKKIEKSGDFERHSAIILQILKDKRMQAKLGSILWSMFKTVFQKNTNREEVV
;
A
#
# COMPACT_ATOMS: atom_id res chain seq x y z
N LYS A 1 28.73 24.55 10.63
CA LYS A 1 27.29 24.88 10.46
C LYS A 1 27.06 24.95 8.97
N LEU A 2 26.17 24.14 8.40
CA LEU A 2 25.85 24.24 6.97
C LEU A 2 24.85 25.39 6.83
N GLU A 3 25.21 26.42 6.07
CA GLU A 3 24.31 27.48 5.63
C GLU A 3 23.78 27.11 4.25
N GLY A 4 22.47 27.19 4.06
CA GLY A 4 21.82 26.87 2.80
C GLY A 4 20.46 27.55 2.69
N GLU A 5 20.08 27.88 1.47
CA GLU A 5 18.78 28.45 1.12
C GLU A 5 17.95 27.46 0.30
N ILE A 6 16.63 27.53 0.43
CA ILE A 6 15.72 26.71 -0.38
C ILE A 6 15.65 27.35 -1.78
N LEU A 7 16.26 26.70 -2.76
CA LEU A 7 16.25 27.15 -4.15
C LEU A 7 14.90 26.89 -4.84
N ASP A 8 14.23 25.79 -4.51
CA ASP A 8 12.98 25.40 -5.17
C ASP A 8 12.11 24.43 -4.34
N LYS A 9 10.82 24.34 -4.71
CA LYS A 9 9.84 23.40 -4.13
C LYS A 9 8.95 22.82 -5.23
N PHE A 10 8.86 21.50 -5.29
CA PHE A 10 8.00 20.78 -6.24
C PHE A 10 6.95 19.94 -5.53
N GLY A 11 5.77 19.83 -6.12
CA GLY A 11 4.67 19.04 -5.61
C GLY A 11 3.76 18.54 -6.73
N GLY A 12 3.06 17.44 -6.48
CA GLY A 12 2.17 16.82 -7.44
C GLY A 12 1.22 15.83 -6.76
N ILE A 13 0.18 15.42 -7.49
CA ILE A 13 -0.78 14.42 -7.02
C ILE A 13 -0.17 13.02 -7.19
N VAL A 14 -0.33 12.17 -6.18
CA VAL A 14 0.04 10.76 -6.27
C VAL A 14 -1.22 9.92 -6.46
N PRO A 15 -1.36 9.18 -7.58
CA PRO A 15 -2.57 8.42 -7.88
C PRO A 15 -2.60 7.09 -7.10
N VAL A 16 -3.07 7.14 -5.85
CA VAL A 16 -3.28 5.95 -5.02
C VAL A 16 -4.61 5.29 -5.39
N GLY A 17 -4.57 4.16 -6.08
CA GLY A 17 -5.77 3.42 -6.45
C GLY A 17 -5.49 2.26 -7.39
N ASN A 18 -6.56 1.76 -8.02
CA ASN A 18 -6.49 0.76 -9.08
C ASN A 18 -7.26 1.29 -10.30
N CYS A 19 -6.85 0.89 -11.50
CA CYS A 19 -7.60 1.13 -12.72
C CYS A 19 -7.48 -0.07 -13.66
N HIS A 20 -8.31 -0.08 -14.71
CA HIS A 20 -8.07 -0.99 -15.83
C HIS A 20 -6.84 -0.53 -16.60
N LEU A 21 -5.93 -1.46 -16.87
CA LEU A 21 -4.67 -1.16 -17.55
C LEU A 21 -4.79 -1.21 -19.08
N ILE A 22 -5.75 -1.96 -19.59
CA ILE A 22 -6.02 -2.12 -21.02
C ILE A 22 -7.50 -1.88 -21.29
N LYS A 23 -7.80 -1.23 -22.42
CA LYS A 23 -9.10 -1.26 -23.07
C LYS A 23 -8.88 -1.23 -24.58
N ASP A 24 -9.36 -2.26 -25.28
CA ASP A 24 -9.17 -2.42 -26.72
C ASP A 24 -7.69 -2.36 -27.11
N ASN A 25 -7.27 -1.34 -27.87
CA ASN A 25 -5.90 -1.09 -28.29
C ASN A 25 -5.19 -0.01 -27.45
N ILE A 26 -5.77 0.40 -26.33
CA ILE A 26 -5.24 1.42 -25.42
C ILE A 26 -4.65 0.75 -24.19
N ALA A 27 -3.45 1.18 -23.79
CA ALA A 27 -2.75 0.73 -22.59
C ALA A 27 -2.29 1.90 -21.73
N LEU A 28 -2.41 1.76 -20.41
CA LEU A 28 -1.92 2.72 -19.42
C LEU A 28 -0.66 2.19 -18.73
N VAL A 29 0.25 3.08 -18.35
CA VAL A 29 1.48 2.74 -17.61
C VAL A 29 1.87 3.88 -16.66
N GLY A 30 2.64 3.57 -15.61
CA GLY A 30 3.10 4.55 -14.63
C GLY A 30 1.95 5.18 -13.85
N ASP A 31 2.02 6.49 -13.62
CA ASP A 31 1.00 7.23 -12.87
C ASP A 31 -0.38 7.15 -13.52
N ALA A 32 -0.46 7.15 -14.86
CA ALA A 32 -1.72 6.98 -15.58
C ALA A 32 -2.40 5.63 -15.29
N ALA A 33 -1.61 4.63 -14.87
CA ALA A 33 -2.06 3.30 -14.50
C ALA A 33 -2.14 3.07 -12.98
N CYS A 34 -1.99 4.11 -12.16
CA CYS A 34 -1.87 4.01 -10.70
C CYS A 34 -0.77 3.02 -10.26
N GLN A 35 0.31 2.90 -11.03
CA GLN A 35 1.41 1.97 -10.76
C GLN A 35 2.35 2.54 -9.70
N ILE A 36 1.86 2.61 -8.48
CA ILE A 36 2.57 3.15 -7.33
C ILE A 36 2.64 2.13 -6.20
N LYS A 37 3.56 2.39 -5.27
CA LYS A 37 3.69 1.69 -4.00
C LYS A 37 2.88 2.43 -2.93
N PRO A 38 1.68 1.95 -2.52
CA PRO A 38 0.80 2.75 -1.67
C PRO A 38 1.44 3.23 -0.36
N LEU A 39 2.25 2.38 0.30
CA LEU A 39 2.85 2.72 1.60
C LEU A 39 3.95 3.78 1.53
N SER A 40 4.65 3.91 0.40
CA SER A 40 5.77 4.85 0.25
C SER A 40 5.51 5.95 -0.78
N HIS A 41 4.39 5.86 -1.50
CA HIS A 41 4.05 6.70 -2.65
C HIS A 41 5.05 6.62 -3.82
N GLY A 42 6.01 5.69 -3.81
CA GLY A 42 6.98 5.52 -4.89
C GLY A 42 6.38 4.88 -6.15
N GLY A 43 6.44 5.58 -7.29
CA GLY A 43 5.96 5.09 -8.59
C GLY A 43 7.03 4.56 -9.54
N ILE A 44 8.30 4.98 -9.39
CA ILE A 44 9.36 4.71 -10.37
C ILE A 44 9.56 3.20 -10.62
N PHE A 45 9.70 2.40 -9.57
CA PHE A 45 9.88 0.95 -9.70
C PHE A 45 8.69 0.30 -10.41
N TYR A 46 7.48 0.57 -9.95
CA TYR A 46 6.26 -0.03 -10.47
C TYR A 46 5.95 0.43 -11.90
N GLY A 47 6.18 1.70 -12.22
CA GLY A 47 6.08 2.23 -13.57
C GLY A 47 7.08 1.58 -14.54
N MET A 48 8.35 1.40 -14.14
CA MET A 48 9.34 0.69 -14.95
C MET A 48 8.95 -0.78 -15.18
N ARG A 49 8.49 -1.48 -14.14
CA ARG A 49 8.02 -2.87 -14.28
C ARG A 49 6.76 -2.98 -15.13
N GLY A 50 5.85 -2.00 -15.02
CA GLY A 50 4.67 -1.91 -15.87
C GLY A 50 5.06 -1.70 -17.33
N ALA A 51 6.03 -0.82 -17.61
CA ALA A 51 6.53 -0.57 -18.95
C ALA A 51 7.22 -1.81 -19.55
N GLU A 52 8.04 -2.52 -18.76
CA GLU A 52 8.71 -3.76 -19.17
C GLU A 52 7.70 -4.83 -19.62
N ILE A 53 6.65 -5.06 -18.81
CA ILE A 53 5.61 -6.05 -19.14
C ILE A 53 4.83 -5.59 -20.38
N LEU A 54 4.49 -4.31 -20.48
CA LEU A 54 3.74 -3.76 -21.62
C LEU A 54 4.54 -3.93 -22.92
N ALA A 55 5.82 -3.56 -22.92
CA ALA A 55 6.71 -3.70 -24.07
C ALA A 55 6.79 -5.16 -24.57
N ASP A 56 6.94 -6.12 -23.65
CA ASP A 56 6.96 -7.55 -24.01
C ASP A 56 5.61 -8.05 -24.56
N CYS A 57 4.49 -7.51 -24.07
CA CYS A 57 3.17 -7.84 -24.60
C CYS A 57 2.94 -7.26 -26.00
N ILE A 58 3.41 -6.04 -26.27
CA ILE A 58 3.36 -5.42 -27.61
C ILE A 58 4.23 -6.23 -28.58
N ALA A 59 5.48 -6.52 -28.22
CA ALA A 59 6.42 -7.23 -29.09
C ALA A 59 5.94 -8.63 -29.51
N LYS A 60 5.13 -9.28 -28.67
CA LYS A 60 4.57 -10.62 -28.92
C LYS A 60 3.11 -10.60 -29.38
N ASN A 61 2.58 -9.44 -29.76
CA ASN A 61 1.20 -9.25 -30.20
C ASN A 61 0.15 -9.84 -29.25
N ARG A 62 0.35 -9.63 -27.94
CA ARG A 62 -0.46 -10.18 -26.84
C ARG A 62 -0.86 -9.11 -25.83
N LEU A 63 -1.23 -7.92 -26.32
CA LEU A 63 -1.55 -6.75 -25.50
C LEU A 63 -2.59 -7.04 -24.41
N CYS A 64 -3.59 -7.89 -24.72
CA CYS A 64 -4.64 -8.31 -23.79
C CYS A 64 -4.10 -9.04 -22.54
N ASP A 65 -2.88 -9.58 -22.58
CA ASP A 65 -2.26 -10.25 -21.44
C ASP A 65 -1.66 -9.27 -20.42
N TYR A 66 -1.45 -8.00 -20.80
CA TYR A 66 -0.71 -7.03 -19.98
C TYR A 66 -1.27 -6.91 -18.56
N GLU A 67 -2.56 -6.62 -18.46
CA GLU A 67 -3.25 -6.43 -17.18
C GLU A 67 -3.18 -7.70 -16.31
N LYS A 68 -3.37 -8.87 -16.94
CA LYS A 68 -3.32 -10.17 -16.25
C LYS A 68 -1.93 -10.44 -15.68
N ILE A 69 -0.87 -10.16 -16.44
CA ILE A 69 0.52 -10.38 -16.00
C ILE A 69 0.89 -9.40 -14.90
N TRP A 70 0.53 -8.13 -15.04
CA TRP A 70 0.71 -7.12 -14.00
C TRP A 70 0.05 -7.55 -12.68
N ASN A 71 -1.24 -7.88 -12.74
CA ASN A 71 -2.01 -8.27 -11.55
C ASN A 71 -1.45 -9.53 -10.89
N ARG A 72 -0.99 -10.50 -11.68
CA ARG A 72 -0.34 -11.72 -11.16
C ARG A 72 0.96 -11.40 -10.42
N LYS A 73 1.77 -10.45 -10.91
CA LYS A 73 3.08 -10.13 -10.31
C LYS A 73 2.98 -9.17 -9.13
N TYR A 74 2.15 -8.13 -9.24
CA TYR A 74 2.19 -6.98 -8.30
C TYR A 74 0.84 -6.67 -7.66
N GLY A 75 -0.28 -7.11 -8.25
CA GLY A 75 -1.62 -6.74 -7.79
C GLY A 75 -1.93 -7.16 -6.35
N THR A 76 -1.38 -8.29 -5.87
CA THR A 76 -1.56 -8.70 -4.47
C THR A 76 -0.78 -7.82 -3.50
N GLU A 77 0.50 -7.52 -3.79
CA GLU A 77 1.31 -6.66 -2.93
C GLU A 77 0.75 -5.24 -2.85
N ILE A 78 0.31 -4.68 -4.00
CA ILE A 78 -0.29 -3.34 -4.06
C ILE A 78 -1.57 -3.30 -3.20
N ARG A 79 -2.45 -4.30 -3.32
CA ARG A 79 -3.68 -4.37 -2.50
C ARG A 79 -3.39 -4.49 -1.00
N ILE A 80 -2.42 -5.31 -0.62
CA ILE A 80 -2.00 -5.45 0.79
C ILE A 80 -1.44 -4.11 1.31
N ALA A 81 -0.57 -3.46 0.54
CA ALA A 81 0.00 -2.17 0.88
C ALA A 81 -1.09 -1.08 1.01
N ALA A 82 -2.07 -1.06 0.11
CA ALA A 82 -3.20 -0.13 0.17
C ALA A 82 -4.09 -0.36 1.40
N TYR A 83 -4.35 -1.62 1.76
CA TYR A 83 -5.11 -1.95 2.97
C TYR A 83 -4.38 -1.49 4.23
N ILE A 84 -3.07 -1.70 4.31
CA ILE A 84 -2.26 -1.26 5.45
C ILE A 84 -2.16 0.25 5.50
N LYS A 85 -2.07 0.92 4.35
CA LYS A 85 -2.17 2.37 4.25
C LYS A 85 -3.45 2.86 4.93
N ASN A 86 -4.59 2.33 4.51
CA ASN A 86 -5.87 2.70 5.10
C ASN A 86 -5.96 2.38 6.59
N LEU A 87 -5.39 1.25 7.04
CA LEU A 87 -5.36 0.94 8.48
C LEU A 87 -4.55 1.97 9.25
N TYR A 88 -3.31 2.28 8.82
CA TYR A 88 -2.45 3.19 9.57
C TYR A 88 -3.01 4.62 9.61
N GLU A 89 -3.64 5.09 8.53
CA GLU A 89 -4.21 6.45 8.44
C GLU A 89 -5.36 6.67 9.42
N ASN A 90 -6.00 5.59 9.88
CA ASN A 90 -7.10 5.63 10.83
C ASN A 90 -6.68 5.24 12.27
N LEU A 91 -5.39 5.01 12.53
CA LEU A 91 -4.90 4.74 13.87
C LEU A 91 -4.86 6.01 14.73
N ARG A 92 -5.16 5.85 16.01
CA ARG A 92 -4.90 6.88 17.02
C ARG A 92 -3.40 6.90 17.35
N GLU A 93 -2.90 8.04 17.79
CA GLU A 93 -1.49 8.24 18.15
C GLU A 93 -1.00 7.20 19.18
N ASP A 94 -1.82 6.89 20.20
CA ASP A 94 -1.50 5.88 21.22
C ASP A 94 -1.39 4.46 20.63
N ASP A 95 -2.22 4.15 19.64
CA ASP A 95 -2.20 2.86 18.95
C ASP A 95 -0.96 2.74 18.07
N LEU A 96 -0.59 3.82 17.37
CA LEU A 96 0.64 3.92 16.58
C LEU A 96 1.88 3.75 17.46
N SER A 97 1.94 4.46 18.59
CA SER A 97 3.03 4.37 19.57
C SER A 97 3.17 2.96 20.14
N SER A 98 2.05 2.31 20.46
CA SER A 98 2.03 0.92 20.95
C SER A 98 2.55 -0.06 19.90
N ILE A 99 2.11 0.05 18.64
CA ILE A 99 2.60 -0.76 17.52
C ILE A 99 4.10 -0.55 17.34
N PHE A 100 4.58 0.68 17.34
CA PHE A 100 6.00 1.00 17.19
C PHE A 100 6.85 0.36 18.30
N ASN A 101 6.39 0.42 19.55
CA ASN A 101 7.07 -0.23 20.67
C ASN A 101 7.16 -1.76 20.53
N ILE A 102 6.10 -2.41 20.02
CA ILE A 102 6.13 -3.84 19.72
C ILE A 102 7.15 -4.14 18.61
N LEU A 103 7.12 -3.37 17.53
CA LEU A 103 8.05 -3.51 16.40
C LEU A 103 9.51 -3.31 16.81
N ARG A 104 9.79 -2.34 17.69
CA ARG A 104 11.14 -2.08 18.23
C ARG A 104 11.74 -3.31 18.89
N SER A 105 10.93 -4.10 19.60
CA SER A 105 11.38 -5.35 20.22
C SER A 105 11.63 -6.50 19.23
N SER A 106 11.18 -6.34 17.97
CA SER A 106 11.23 -7.35 16.91
C SER A 106 12.13 -6.97 15.72
N VAL A 107 12.86 -5.84 15.79
CA VAL A 107 13.73 -5.32 14.71
C VAL A 107 14.68 -6.38 14.14
N LYS A 108 15.40 -7.10 15.00
CA LYS A 108 16.35 -8.15 14.56
C LYS A 108 15.71 -9.28 13.75
N LYS A 109 14.40 -9.54 13.95
CA LYS A 109 13.64 -10.55 13.17
C LYS A 109 13.19 -9.97 11.84
N ILE A 110 12.78 -8.70 11.84
CA ILE A 110 12.34 -7.98 10.65
C ILE A 110 13.51 -7.83 9.67
N GLU A 111 14.68 -7.40 10.14
CA GLU A 111 15.89 -7.22 9.33
C GLU A 111 16.28 -8.47 8.53
N LYS A 112 16.18 -9.66 9.15
CA LYS A 112 16.49 -10.94 8.48
C LYS A 112 15.53 -11.31 7.34
N SER A 113 14.39 -10.64 7.25
CA SER A 113 13.33 -10.91 6.29
C SER A 113 12.97 -9.70 5.43
N GLY A 114 13.76 -8.62 5.54
CA GLY A 114 13.51 -7.35 4.87
C GLY A 114 13.67 -7.49 3.36
N ASP A 115 12.54 -7.60 2.66
CA ASP A 115 12.45 -7.40 1.22
C ASP A 115 11.60 -6.14 1.01
N PHE A 116 12.25 -5.06 0.56
CA PHE A 116 11.58 -3.77 0.41
C PHE A 116 10.39 -3.86 -0.55
N GLU A 117 10.48 -4.68 -1.60
CA GLU A 117 9.42 -4.81 -2.62
C GLU A 117 8.37 -5.86 -2.30
N ARG A 118 8.59 -6.67 -1.25
CA ARG A 118 7.63 -7.69 -0.79
C ARG A 118 7.20 -7.45 0.64
N HIS A 119 6.27 -6.51 0.79
CA HIS A 119 5.72 -6.16 2.10
C HIS A 119 5.00 -7.33 2.76
N SER A 120 4.28 -8.17 2.00
CA SER A 120 3.52 -9.30 2.54
C SER A 120 4.35 -10.20 3.45
N ALA A 121 5.59 -10.50 3.07
CA ALA A 121 6.50 -11.33 3.84
C ALA A 121 6.86 -10.70 5.19
N ILE A 122 7.11 -9.39 5.20
CA ILE A 122 7.43 -8.63 6.43
C ILE A 122 6.21 -8.57 7.34
N ILE A 123 5.03 -8.30 6.78
CA ILE A 123 3.77 -8.23 7.52
C ILE A 123 3.47 -9.57 8.18
N LEU A 124 3.62 -10.68 7.46
CA LEU A 124 3.44 -12.02 8.02
C LEU A 124 4.39 -12.30 9.18
N GLN A 125 5.64 -11.83 9.11
CA GLN A 125 6.60 -11.97 10.22
C GLN A 125 6.19 -11.13 11.43
N ILE A 126 5.75 -9.89 11.21
CA ILE A 126 5.24 -8.99 12.26
C ILE A 126 4.01 -9.60 12.95
N LEU A 127 3.09 -10.17 12.17
CA LEU A 127 1.86 -10.79 12.65
C LEU A 127 2.11 -12.09 13.44
N LYS A 128 3.31 -12.68 13.45
CA LYS A 128 3.63 -13.82 14.33
C LYS A 128 3.75 -13.42 15.81
N ASP A 129 3.95 -12.14 16.11
CA ASP A 129 4.02 -11.67 17.49
C ASP A 129 2.61 -11.61 18.09
N LYS A 130 2.34 -12.42 19.11
CA LYS A 130 1.04 -12.46 19.80
C LYS A 130 0.62 -11.09 20.36
N ARG A 131 1.59 -10.26 20.76
CA ARG A 131 1.34 -8.88 21.23
C ARG A 131 0.81 -8.02 20.09
N MET A 132 1.36 -8.19 18.89
CA MET A 132 0.90 -7.50 17.69
C MET A 132 -0.51 -7.95 17.31
N GLN A 133 -0.78 -9.25 17.32
CA GLN A 133 -2.12 -9.79 17.03
C GLN A 133 -3.17 -9.25 17.99
N ALA A 134 -2.88 -9.27 19.30
CA ALA A 134 -3.79 -8.74 20.32
C ALA A 134 -4.06 -7.25 20.13
N LYS A 135 -3.01 -6.45 19.85
CA LYS A 135 -3.14 -5.01 19.63
C LYS A 135 -3.95 -4.69 18.38
N LEU A 136 -3.65 -5.33 17.25
CA LEU A 136 -4.40 -5.16 16.01
C LEU A 136 -5.87 -5.60 16.16
N GLY A 137 -6.13 -6.69 16.89
CA GLY A 137 -7.50 -7.12 17.20
C GLY A 137 -8.27 -6.08 18.01
N SER A 138 -7.63 -5.49 19.03
CA SER A 138 -8.22 -4.41 19.83
C SER A 138 -8.52 -3.16 19.00
N ILE A 139 -7.60 -2.77 18.10
CA ILE A 139 -7.79 -1.66 17.18
C ILE A 139 -8.98 -1.93 16.25
N LEU A 140 -8.99 -3.07 15.55
CA LEU A 140 -10.07 -3.44 14.63
C LEU A 140 -11.43 -3.47 15.34
N TRP A 141 -11.47 -3.97 16.58
CA TRP A 141 -12.67 -3.95 17.41
C TRP A 141 -13.13 -2.53 17.74
N SER A 142 -12.21 -1.63 18.08
CA SER A 142 -12.53 -0.24 18.37
C SER A 142 -13.06 0.51 17.13
N MET A 143 -12.46 0.24 15.96
CA MET A 143 -12.91 0.79 14.68
C MET A 143 -14.30 0.25 14.33
N PHE A 144 -14.52 -1.06 14.49
CA PHE A 144 -15.83 -1.68 14.24
C PHE A 144 -16.93 -1.10 15.13
N LYS A 145 -16.68 -0.95 16.44
CA LYS A 145 -17.61 -0.30 17.36
C LYS A 145 -17.96 1.12 16.93
N THR A 146 -16.95 1.90 16.53
CA THR A 146 -17.13 3.28 16.08
C THR A 146 -18.01 3.36 14.84
N VAL A 147 -17.80 2.46 13.86
CA VAL A 147 -18.61 2.39 12.64
C VAL A 147 -20.05 1.95 12.95
N PHE A 148 -20.22 0.92 13.78
CA PHE A 148 -21.54 0.41 14.14
C PHE A 148 -22.38 1.46 14.87
N GLN A 149 -21.81 2.13 15.86
CA GLN A 149 -22.49 3.17 16.63
C GLN A 149 -22.88 4.39 15.78
N LYS A 150 -22.08 4.71 14.75
CA LYS A 150 -22.37 5.78 13.80
C LYS A 150 -23.52 5.45 12.83
N ASN A 151 -23.74 4.16 12.55
CA ASN A 151 -24.86 3.70 11.73
C ASN A 151 -26.17 3.62 12.53
N THR A 152 -26.14 3.16 13.78
CA THR A 152 -27.34 3.11 14.64
C THR A 152 -27.91 4.51 14.89
N ASN A 153 -27.05 5.52 15.12
CA ASN A 153 -27.49 6.91 15.29
C ASN A 153 -27.98 7.59 14.00
N ARG A 154 -27.77 6.99 12.81
CA ARG A 154 -28.30 7.50 11.54
C ARG A 154 -29.70 6.97 11.23
N GLU A 155 -30.06 5.80 11.76
CA GLU A 155 -31.41 5.23 11.59
C GLU A 155 -32.44 5.88 12.52
N GLU A 156 -32.02 6.53 13.62
CA GLU A 156 -32.91 7.25 14.54
C GLU A 156 -33.23 8.70 14.12
N VAL A 157 -32.67 9.19 13.00
CA VAL A 157 -32.84 10.59 12.51
C VAL A 157 -33.60 10.65 11.18
N VAL A 158 -34.30 9.58 10.78
CA VAL A 158 -35.18 9.54 9.59
C VAL A 158 -36.62 9.30 9.98
#